data_AF-A0A285STN7-F1
#
_entry.id   AF-A0A285STN7-F1
#
_cell.length_a   1.000
_cell.length_b   1.000
_cell.length_c   1.000
_cell.angle_alpha   90.00
_cell.angle_beta   90.00
_cell.angle_gamma   90.00
#
_symmetry.space_group_name_H-M   'P 1'
#
loop_
_entity.id
_entity.type
_entity.pdbx_description
1 polymer ?
#
loop_
_entity_poly.entity_id
_entity_poly.type
_entity_poly.pdbx_seq_one_letter_code
_entity_poly.pdbx_strand_id
1 'polypeptide(L)'
;MRFGAVLMIGLMLMGAGPAGAGAQGGAQGLGPALDLARTARFEVEGPNGPLAVVVSWPEGPPPAAGYGIIYAIDAGWTFGTLREAARLQGGAQAAGAVGPTVIVGIGWPGPDLIDLERRGPDLIDPAGAAATRDLIAQAILPRVEAVLPVDPAHRMLLGHSYGGAFALTAGFARPDLFSHVAAGSPSLWTDPSAFAALRPETGPRVFLGIGALERPEAAAVAGEAPERVARLAARDMAGRAEALARQLGVALHEFPGQGHGGSVAPFLAAALTFLWQGSW
;
A
#
# COMPACT_ATOMS: atom_id res chain seq x y z
N MET A 1 3.79 -16.37 -45.04
CA MET A 1 3.37 -14.95 -45.12
C MET A 1 2.01 -14.78 -44.48
N ARG A 2 1.96 -14.17 -43.30
CA ARG A 2 0.86 -13.35 -42.73
C ARG A 2 1.29 -12.98 -41.30
N PHE A 3 1.84 -11.78 -41.15
CA PHE A 3 2.20 -11.17 -39.87
C PHE A 3 0.95 -10.64 -39.19
N GLY A 4 0.81 -10.91 -37.89
CA GLY A 4 -0.23 -10.36 -37.03
C GLY A 4 0.07 -8.91 -36.65
N ALA A 5 -0.94 -8.06 -36.74
CA ALA A 5 -0.87 -6.66 -36.32
C ALA A 5 -1.11 -6.55 -34.81
N VAL A 6 -0.14 -5.99 -34.10
CA VAL A 6 -0.27 -5.53 -32.72
C VAL A 6 -0.90 -4.13 -32.75
N LEU A 7 -2.03 -3.97 -32.07
CA LEU A 7 -2.74 -2.70 -31.93
C LEU A 7 -2.08 -1.88 -30.81
N MET A 8 -1.27 -0.89 -31.20
CA MET A 8 -0.76 0.17 -30.32
C MET A 8 -1.88 1.16 -30.00
N ILE A 9 -2.24 1.29 -28.73
CA ILE A 9 -3.16 2.34 -28.24
C ILE A 9 -2.32 3.59 -27.95
N GLY A 10 -2.55 4.65 -28.73
CA GLY A 10 -1.86 5.92 -28.62
C GLY A 10 -2.27 6.72 -27.38
N LEU A 11 -1.28 7.11 -26.58
CA LEU A 11 -1.39 8.09 -25.50
C LEU A 11 -1.05 9.47 -26.10
N MET A 12 -1.95 10.45 -25.97
CA MET A 12 -1.71 11.82 -26.43
C MET A 12 -0.64 12.50 -25.56
N LEU A 13 0.45 12.88 -26.22
CA LEU A 13 1.54 13.71 -25.70
C LEU A 13 1.09 15.18 -25.64
N MET A 14 1.29 15.81 -24.48
CA MET A 14 1.40 17.27 -24.34
C MET A 14 2.81 17.57 -23.83
N GLY A 15 3.49 18.48 -24.52
CA GLY A 15 4.96 18.60 -24.54
C GLY A 15 5.61 19.13 -23.27
N ALA A 16 6.84 18.67 -23.05
CA ALA A 16 7.74 19.12 -22.00
C ALA A 16 8.41 20.47 -22.38
N GLY A 17 8.22 21.47 -21.53
CA GLY A 17 9.11 22.64 -21.44
C GLY A 17 10.15 22.43 -20.33
N PRO A 18 11.30 23.13 -20.36
CA PRO A 18 12.42 22.81 -19.50
C PRO A 18 12.14 23.16 -18.03
N ALA A 19 12.66 22.31 -17.14
CA ALA A 19 12.62 22.48 -15.70
C ALA A 19 13.33 23.76 -15.26
N GLY A 20 12.59 24.65 -14.59
CA GLY A 20 13.08 25.81 -13.88
C GLY A 20 12.49 25.81 -12.48
N ALA A 21 13.37 25.90 -11.47
CA ALA A 21 13.03 25.92 -10.06
C ALA A 21 12.06 27.05 -9.69
N GLY A 22 11.11 26.73 -8.80
CA GLY A 22 10.48 27.69 -7.90
C GLY A 22 9.33 28.53 -8.47
N ALA A 23 8.09 28.04 -8.29
CA ALA A 23 6.97 28.88 -7.85
C ALA A 23 5.77 27.98 -7.49
N GLN A 24 5.63 27.68 -6.20
CA GLN A 24 4.35 27.31 -5.61
C GLN A 24 3.41 28.52 -5.71
N GLY A 25 2.61 28.58 -6.78
CA GLY A 25 1.51 29.54 -6.88
C GLY A 25 0.29 28.99 -6.15
N GLY A 26 0.05 29.39 -4.91
CA GLY A 26 -1.21 29.07 -4.22
C GLY A 26 -1.31 29.35 -2.72
N ALA A 27 -0.21 29.57 -2.00
CA ALA A 27 -0.23 29.66 -0.53
C ALA A 27 0.58 30.84 0.05
N GLN A 28 0.87 31.87 -0.75
CA GLN A 28 1.58 33.05 -0.25
C GLN A 28 0.79 33.69 0.90
N GLY A 29 1.44 33.85 2.06
CA GLY A 29 0.84 34.44 3.26
C GLY A 29 0.32 33.44 4.32
N LEU A 30 0.32 32.13 4.06
CA LEU A 30 -0.11 31.11 5.04
C LEU A 30 0.97 30.70 6.05
N GLY A 31 2.19 31.24 5.92
CA GLY A 31 3.33 30.88 6.77
C GLY A 31 4.17 29.73 6.19
N PRO A 32 5.14 29.20 6.97
CA PRO A 32 5.99 28.11 6.53
C PRO A 32 5.21 26.80 6.39
N ALA A 33 5.78 25.86 5.61
CA ALA A 33 5.29 24.49 5.57
C ALA A 33 5.30 23.87 6.98
N LEU A 34 4.30 23.04 7.26
CA LEU A 34 4.20 22.31 8.52
C LEU A 34 5.28 21.22 8.59
N ASP A 35 6.11 21.28 9.63
CA ASP A 35 6.98 20.17 10.01
C ASP A 35 6.28 19.28 11.05
N LEU A 36 6.16 17.99 10.75
CA LEU A 36 5.47 17.04 11.61
C LEU A 36 6.45 16.41 12.59
N ALA A 37 6.23 16.63 13.89
CA ALA A 37 7.06 16.01 14.93
C ALA A 37 7.10 14.47 14.80
N ARG A 38 8.28 13.91 15.14
CA ARG A 38 8.60 12.48 15.05
C ARG A 38 8.37 11.92 13.65
N THR A 39 8.80 12.68 12.65
CA THR A 39 8.89 12.22 11.28
C THR A 39 10.29 12.40 10.74
N ALA A 40 10.65 11.56 9.77
CA ALA A 40 11.90 11.66 9.03
C ALA A 40 11.64 11.27 7.59
N ARG A 41 12.53 11.72 6.69
CA ARG A 41 12.52 11.28 5.29
C ARG A 41 13.91 10.94 4.82
N PHE A 42 14.01 9.98 3.92
CA PHE A 42 15.24 9.69 3.18
C PHE A 42 14.90 9.08 1.83
N GLU A 43 15.87 9.06 0.92
CA GLU A 43 15.76 8.38 -0.36
C GLU A 43 16.68 7.16 -0.38
N VAL A 44 16.28 6.17 -1.18
CA VAL A 44 17.06 4.96 -1.46
C VAL A 44 17.19 4.81 -2.96
N GLU A 45 18.42 4.83 -3.45
CA GLU A 45 18.72 4.60 -4.86
C GLU A 45 18.44 3.15 -5.24
N GLY A 46 17.88 2.97 -6.44
CA GLY A 46 17.47 1.68 -6.95
C GLY A 46 17.68 1.55 -8.46
N PRO A 47 17.64 0.33 -9.01
CA PRO A 47 17.87 0.09 -10.43
C PRO A 47 16.82 0.77 -11.33
N ASN A 48 15.61 1.01 -10.81
CA ASN A 48 14.53 1.72 -11.52
C ASN A 48 14.46 3.21 -11.17
N GLY A 49 15.48 3.73 -10.49
CA GLY A 49 15.51 5.07 -9.91
C GLY A 49 15.14 5.08 -8.42
N PRO A 50 15.33 6.23 -7.75
CA PRO A 50 15.17 6.34 -6.32
C PRO A 50 13.73 6.11 -5.85
N LEU A 51 13.61 5.58 -4.63
CA LEU A 51 12.38 5.56 -3.84
C LEU A 51 12.48 6.58 -2.71
N ALA A 52 11.38 7.25 -2.40
CA ALA A 52 11.27 8.14 -1.25
C ALA A 52 10.64 7.39 -0.08
N VAL A 53 11.27 7.48 1.09
CA VAL A 53 10.82 6.86 2.33
C VAL A 53 10.51 7.93 3.36
N VAL A 54 9.30 7.90 3.90
CA VAL A 54 8.87 8.74 5.03
C VAL A 54 8.58 7.85 6.21
N VAL A 55 9.10 8.22 7.38
CA VAL A 55 8.99 7.43 8.61
C VAL A 55 8.34 8.26 9.69
N SER A 56 7.47 7.65 10.49
CA SER A 56 7.01 8.22 11.76
C SER A 56 7.06 7.18 12.86
N TRP A 57 7.32 7.61 14.10
CA TRP A 57 7.42 6.71 15.24
C TRP A 57 6.61 7.22 16.46
N PRO A 58 6.20 6.29 17.35
CA PRO A 58 5.41 6.64 18.54
C PRO A 58 6.14 7.56 19.52
N GLU A 59 5.37 8.11 20.45
CA GLU A 59 5.92 8.80 21.62
C GLU A 59 6.23 7.80 22.74
N GLY A 60 7.30 8.06 23.48
CA GLY A 60 7.76 7.19 24.57
C GLY A 60 8.79 6.15 24.12
N PRO A 61 9.29 5.32 25.07
CA PRO A 61 10.22 4.24 24.76
C PRO A 61 9.51 3.05 24.08
N PRO A 62 10.23 2.22 23.30
CA PRO A 62 9.66 1.01 22.73
C PRO A 62 9.24 0.02 23.83
N PRO A 63 8.19 -0.79 23.59
CA PRO A 63 7.92 -1.99 24.38
C PRO A 63 9.12 -2.93 24.41
N ALA A 64 9.16 -3.87 25.37
CA ALA A 64 10.25 -4.84 25.49
C ALA A 64 10.46 -5.68 24.22
N ALA A 65 9.38 -6.00 23.51
CA ALA A 65 9.44 -6.72 22.23
C ALA A 65 9.80 -5.81 21.03
N GLY A 66 9.76 -4.48 21.21
CA GLY A 66 9.86 -3.48 20.15
C GLY A 66 8.50 -2.91 19.73
N TYR A 67 8.53 -1.92 18.84
CA TYR A 67 7.33 -1.37 18.20
C TYR A 67 6.77 -2.34 17.16
N GLY A 68 5.45 -2.32 16.97
CA GLY A 68 4.89 -2.80 15.70
C GLY A 68 5.36 -1.90 14.55
N ILE A 69 5.40 -2.40 13.33
CA ILE A 69 5.82 -1.61 12.17
C ILE A 69 5.03 -1.96 10.90
N ILE A 70 4.64 -0.93 10.15
CA ILE A 70 3.96 -1.05 8.87
C ILE A 70 4.80 -0.38 7.78
N TYR A 71 5.24 -1.17 6.80
CA TYR A 71 5.80 -0.70 5.54
C TYR A 71 4.67 -0.56 4.52
N ALA A 72 4.25 0.68 4.25
CA ALA A 72 3.10 0.99 3.41
C ALA A 72 3.53 1.55 2.06
N ILE A 73 3.15 0.88 0.97
CA ILE A 73 3.35 1.37 -0.39
C ILE A 73 2.43 2.58 -0.67
N ASP A 74 2.79 3.40 -1.63
CA ASP A 74 2.08 4.63 -2.02
C ASP A 74 2.00 5.65 -0.90
N ALA A 75 3.16 6.06 -0.38
CA ALA A 75 3.29 6.94 0.77
C ALA A 75 2.37 8.18 0.73
N GLY A 76 2.16 8.77 -0.45
CA GLY A 76 1.27 9.92 -0.62
C GLY A 76 -0.20 9.66 -0.26
N TRP A 77 -0.65 8.41 -0.34
CA TRP A 77 -2.01 8.00 -0.02
C TRP A 77 -2.12 7.25 1.32
N THR A 78 -1.02 6.68 1.81
CA THR A 78 -1.04 5.81 2.98
C THR A 78 -0.45 6.43 4.24
N PHE A 79 0.64 7.18 4.13
CA PHE A 79 1.45 7.60 5.28
C PHE A 79 0.70 8.49 6.26
N GLY A 80 0.07 9.57 5.78
CA GLY A 80 -0.59 10.55 6.65
C GLY A 80 -1.71 9.94 7.49
N THR A 81 -2.58 9.15 6.84
CA THR A 81 -3.69 8.44 7.49
C THR A 81 -3.19 7.42 8.51
N LEU A 82 -2.22 6.58 8.13
CA LEU A 82 -1.65 5.58 9.04
C LEU A 82 -0.97 6.23 10.24
N ARG A 83 -0.21 7.30 10.03
CA ARG A 83 0.49 8.03 11.10
C ARG A 83 -0.49 8.52 12.16
N GLU A 84 -1.55 9.21 11.75
CA GLU A 84 -2.53 9.74 12.73
C GLU A 84 -3.36 8.61 13.34
N ALA A 85 -3.78 7.61 12.57
CA ALA A 85 -4.51 6.47 13.11
C ALA A 85 -3.67 5.70 14.16
N ALA A 86 -2.39 5.44 13.88
CA ALA A 86 -1.49 4.77 14.81
C ALA A 86 -1.25 5.60 16.08
N ARG A 87 -1.10 6.93 15.95
CA ARG A 87 -0.92 7.84 17.08
C ARG A 87 -2.15 7.87 17.99
N LEU A 88 -3.35 7.86 17.41
CA LEU A 88 -4.61 7.91 18.16
C LEU A 88 -4.98 6.54 18.77
N GLN A 89 -4.74 5.44 18.06
CA GLN A 89 -5.13 4.09 18.51
C GLN A 89 -4.07 3.40 19.36
N GLY A 90 -2.79 3.70 19.16
CA GLY A 90 -1.66 3.07 19.86
C GLY A 90 -0.93 3.99 20.85
N GLY A 91 -1.47 5.18 21.13
CA GLY A 91 -0.91 6.10 22.11
C GLY A 91 -1.11 5.65 23.55
N ALA A 92 -0.32 6.17 24.49
CA ALA A 92 -0.35 5.77 25.91
C ALA A 92 -1.71 5.94 26.60
N GLN A 93 -2.58 6.80 26.07
CA GLN A 93 -3.94 7.06 26.57
C GLN A 93 -5.02 6.31 25.78
N ALA A 94 -4.66 5.58 24.74
CA ALA A 94 -5.62 4.84 23.94
C ALA A 94 -6.10 3.60 24.72
N ALA A 95 -7.41 3.40 24.77
CA ALA A 95 -7.99 2.13 25.19
C ALA A 95 -8.15 1.26 23.93
N GLY A 96 -7.49 0.11 23.86
CA GLY A 96 -7.62 -0.77 22.71
C GLY A 96 -6.52 -1.80 22.56
N ALA A 97 -6.59 -2.55 21.46
CA ALA A 97 -5.69 -3.64 21.13
C ALA A 97 -4.51 -3.22 20.24
N VAL A 98 -4.42 -1.95 19.85
CA VAL A 98 -3.35 -1.45 18.99
C VAL A 98 -2.19 -1.00 19.87
N GLY A 99 -1.02 -1.61 19.68
CA GLY A 99 0.21 -1.19 20.33
C GLY A 99 0.89 -0.02 19.61
N PRO A 100 1.94 0.57 20.19
CA PRO A 100 2.68 1.66 19.57
C PRO A 100 3.36 1.19 18.28
N THR A 101 3.07 1.85 17.15
CA THR A 101 3.46 1.40 15.81
C THR A 101 4.26 2.45 15.04
N VAL A 102 5.38 2.03 14.45
CA VAL A 102 6.17 2.79 13.47
C VAL A 102 5.50 2.69 12.11
N ILE A 103 5.35 3.82 11.41
CA ILE A 103 4.80 3.86 10.04
C ILE A 103 5.91 4.26 9.09
N VAL A 104 6.18 3.41 8.10
CA VAL A 104 7.13 3.65 7.01
C VAL A 104 6.34 3.72 5.71
N GLY A 105 6.12 4.93 5.19
CA GLY A 105 5.58 5.14 3.86
C GLY A 105 6.68 5.02 2.82
N ILE A 106 6.44 4.22 1.77
CA ILE A 106 7.33 4.02 0.64
C ILE A 106 6.62 4.55 -0.61
N GLY A 107 7.24 5.49 -1.29
CA GLY A 107 6.73 6.09 -2.52
C GLY A 107 7.88 6.50 -3.43
N TRP A 108 7.62 7.51 -4.25
CA TRP A 108 8.57 8.02 -5.23
C TRP A 108 8.99 9.46 -4.88
N PRO A 109 10.19 9.91 -5.27
CA PRO A 109 10.61 11.28 -5.05
C PRO A 109 9.63 12.28 -5.66
N GLY A 110 9.34 13.33 -4.89
CA GLY A 110 8.36 14.35 -5.27
C GLY A 110 7.54 14.80 -4.07
N PRO A 111 6.84 15.94 -4.17
CA PRO A 111 6.05 16.49 -3.07
C PRO A 111 4.86 15.58 -2.70
N ASP A 112 4.25 14.91 -3.68
CA ASP A 112 3.08 14.06 -3.47
C ASP A 112 3.44 12.61 -3.11
N LEU A 113 4.72 12.23 -3.20
CA LEU A 113 5.22 10.88 -2.93
C LEU A 113 4.56 9.77 -3.77
N ILE A 114 3.95 10.13 -4.91
CA ILE A 114 3.28 9.25 -5.86
C ILE A 114 3.83 9.52 -7.26
N ASP A 115 4.11 8.45 -7.99
CA ASP A 115 4.46 8.50 -9.41
C ASP A 115 3.57 7.51 -10.17
N LEU A 116 2.59 8.03 -10.91
CA LEU A 116 1.62 7.21 -11.63
C LEU A 116 2.23 6.47 -12.83
N GLU A 117 3.34 6.98 -13.38
CA GLU A 117 4.03 6.35 -14.50
C GLU A 117 4.90 5.19 -14.01
N ARG A 118 5.62 5.39 -12.90
CA ARG A 118 6.49 4.37 -12.30
C ARG A 118 5.75 3.30 -11.51
N ARG A 119 4.58 3.61 -10.93
CA ARG A 119 3.86 2.67 -10.06
C ARG A 119 3.52 1.33 -10.73
N GLY A 120 3.14 1.34 -12.00
CA GLY A 120 2.89 0.11 -12.77
C GLY A 120 4.15 -0.74 -12.91
N PRO A 121 5.20 -0.23 -13.57
CA PRO A 121 6.49 -0.90 -13.68
C PRO A 121 7.08 -1.35 -12.33
N ASP A 122 7.10 -0.50 -11.32
CA ASP A 122 7.77 -0.80 -10.05
C ASP A 122 7.01 -1.80 -9.16
N LEU A 123 5.69 -1.92 -9.30
CA LEU A 123 4.86 -2.76 -8.41
C LEU A 123 4.24 -3.98 -9.10
N ILE A 124 4.04 -3.94 -10.42
CA ILE A 124 3.29 -4.97 -11.16
C ILE A 124 4.16 -5.72 -12.16
N ASP A 125 5.05 -5.05 -12.90
CA ASP A 125 6.00 -5.75 -13.77
C ASP A 125 6.88 -6.67 -12.91
N PRO A 126 6.97 -7.98 -13.19
CA PRO A 126 7.75 -8.92 -12.39
C PRO A 126 9.19 -8.46 -12.08
N ALA A 127 9.88 -7.85 -13.04
CA ALA A 127 11.25 -7.39 -12.83
C ALA A 127 11.31 -6.17 -11.91
N GLY A 128 10.42 -5.20 -12.11
CA GLY A 128 10.34 -4.01 -11.26
C GLY A 128 9.84 -4.32 -9.86
N ALA A 129 8.82 -5.17 -9.72
CA ALA A 129 8.33 -5.64 -8.43
C ALA A 129 9.42 -6.39 -7.65
N ALA A 130 10.22 -7.24 -8.32
CA ALA A 130 11.35 -7.89 -7.67
C ALA A 130 12.40 -6.88 -7.18
N ALA A 131 12.76 -5.89 -8.03
CA ALA A 131 13.69 -4.83 -7.65
C ALA A 131 13.19 -4.00 -6.46
N THR A 132 11.93 -3.58 -6.47
CA THR A 132 11.31 -2.82 -5.37
C THR A 132 11.30 -3.62 -4.08
N ARG A 133 10.91 -4.90 -4.12
CA ARG A 133 10.96 -5.80 -2.96
C ARG A 133 12.39 -5.93 -2.42
N ASP A 134 13.39 -6.06 -3.29
CA ASP A 134 14.77 -6.23 -2.89
C ASP A 134 15.32 -4.95 -2.24
N LEU A 135 14.95 -3.76 -2.72
CA LEU A 135 15.27 -2.49 -2.04
C LEU A 135 14.63 -2.40 -0.67
N ILE A 136 13.36 -2.82 -0.53
CA ILE A 136 12.70 -2.88 0.77
C ILE A 136 13.48 -3.79 1.72
N ALA A 137 13.81 -4.99 1.28
CA ALA A 137 14.47 -6.01 2.08
C ALA A 137 15.93 -5.67 2.45
N GLN A 138 16.68 -5.09 1.52
CA GLN A 138 18.14 -4.95 1.65
C GLN A 138 18.59 -3.56 2.06
N ALA A 139 17.77 -2.52 1.86
CA ALA A 139 18.14 -1.15 2.15
C ALA A 139 17.17 -0.45 3.13
N ILE A 140 15.86 -0.54 2.90
CA ILE A 140 14.88 0.21 3.70
C ILE A 140 14.70 -0.42 5.09
N LEU A 141 14.38 -1.72 5.14
CA LEU A 141 14.22 -2.48 6.39
C LEU A 141 15.43 -2.32 7.32
N PRO A 142 16.67 -2.64 6.89
CA PRO A 142 17.84 -2.52 7.74
C PRO A 142 18.10 -1.09 8.24
N ARG A 143 17.87 -0.08 7.39
CA ARG A 143 18.12 1.32 7.76
C ARG A 143 17.14 1.83 8.81
N VAL A 144 15.85 1.48 8.70
CA VAL A 144 14.83 1.90 9.68
C VAL A 144 15.03 1.18 11.00
N GLU A 145 15.23 -0.13 10.97
CA GLU A 145 15.25 -0.97 12.17
C GLU A 145 16.58 -0.92 12.93
N ALA A 146 17.65 -0.42 12.30
CA ALA A 146 18.90 -0.12 13.00
C ALA A 146 18.75 0.98 14.08
N VAL A 147 17.75 1.85 13.94
CA VAL A 147 17.54 3.00 14.84
C VAL A 147 16.21 2.96 15.59
N LEU A 148 15.27 2.10 15.17
CA LEU A 148 13.98 1.90 15.82
C LEU A 148 13.84 0.42 16.20
N PRO A 149 13.82 0.08 17.50
CA PRO A 149 13.58 -1.30 17.94
C PRO A 149 12.17 -1.73 17.55
N VAL A 150 12.06 -2.77 16.73
CA VAL A 150 10.79 -3.31 16.25
C VAL A 150 10.60 -4.75 16.70
N ASP A 151 9.34 -5.15 16.83
CA ASP A 151 8.93 -6.53 17.03
C ASP A 151 8.74 -7.22 15.67
N PRO A 152 9.57 -8.20 15.29
CA PRO A 152 9.42 -8.93 14.03
C PRO A 152 8.09 -9.69 13.92
N ALA A 153 7.44 -10.04 15.05
CA ALA A 153 6.12 -10.66 15.06
C ALA A 153 4.99 -9.68 14.69
N HIS A 154 5.29 -8.37 14.70
CA HIS A 154 4.39 -7.28 14.34
C HIS A 154 5.00 -6.41 13.24
N ARG A 155 5.49 -7.04 12.18
CA ARG A 155 6.02 -6.38 10.97
C ARG A 155 5.15 -6.70 9.75
N MET A 156 4.58 -5.65 9.16
CA MET A 156 3.62 -5.75 8.06
C MET A 156 4.11 -5.06 6.78
N LEU A 157 3.87 -5.71 5.63
CA LEU A 157 3.85 -5.05 4.33
C LEU A 157 2.41 -4.74 3.94
N LEU A 158 2.13 -3.49 3.58
CA LEU A 158 0.78 -2.99 3.32
C LEU A 158 0.70 -2.26 1.98
N GLY A 159 -0.40 -2.43 1.26
CA GLY A 159 -0.73 -1.58 0.13
C GLY A 159 -2.18 -1.66 -0.32
N HIS A 160 -2.55 -0.75 -1.22
CA HIS A 160 -3.88 -0.68 -1.82
C HIS A 160 -3.80 -0.76 -3.35
N SER A 161 -4.75 -1.37 -4.05
CA SER A 161 -4.72 -1.45 -5.52
C SER A 161 -3.46 -2.18 -6.04
N TYR A 162 -2.61 -1.56 -6.89
CA TYR A 162 -1.31 -2.16 -7.27
C TYR A 162 -0.38 -2.37 -6.07
N GLY A 163 -0.39 -1.48 -5.09
CA GLY A 163 0.33 -1.65 -3.83
C GLY A 163 -0.17 -2.87 -3.05
N GLY A 164 -1.47 -3.18 -3.12
CA GLY A 164 -2.03 -4.38 -2.48
C GLY A 164 -1.64 -5.66 -3.20
N ALA A 165 -1.65 -5.64 -4.55
CA ALA A 165 -1.14 -6.73 -5.38
C ALA A 165 0.36 -6.99 -5.10
N PHE A 166 1.17 -5.92 -5.05
CA PHE A 166 2.57 -5.98 -4.70
C PHE A 166 2.79 -6.49 -3.27
N ALA A 167 2.04 -5.99 -2.28
CA ALA A 167 2.19 -6.42 -0.89
C ALA A 167 1.97 -7.93 -0.73
N LEU A 168 0.99 -8.50 -1.45
CA LEU A 168 0.77 -9.95 -1.49
C LEU A 168 1.94 -10.68 -2.12
N THR A 169 2.37 -10.32 -3.33
CA THR A 169 3.44 -11.06 -4.02
C THR A 169 4.80 -10.91 -3.32
N ALA A 170 5.15 -9.70 -2.89
CA ALA A 170 6.39 -9.41 -2.19
C ALA A 170 6.43 -10.03 -0.79
N GLY A 171 5.33 -9.96 -0.03
CA GLY A 171 5.23 -10.54 1.30
C GLY A 171 5.33 -12.07 1.29
N PHE A 172 4.66 -12.74 0.35
CA PHE A 172 4.78 -14.19 0.19
C PHE A 172 6.11 -14.64 -0.41
N ALA A 173 6.81 -13.77 -1.14
CA ALA A 173 8.17 -14.06 -1.61
C ALA A 173 9.21 -13.96 -0.49
N ARG A 174 8.92 -13.22 0.59
CA ARG A 174 9.80 -13.03 1.75
C ARG A 174 9.04 -13.21 3.08
N PRO A 175 8.47 -14.41 3.34
CA PRO A 175 7.73 -14.67 4.57
C PRO A 175 8.64 -14.64 5.81
N ASP A 176 9.96 -14.76 5.62
CA ASP A 176 10.97 -14.55 6.65
C ASP A 176 11.06 -13.10 7.13
N LEU A 177 10.71 -12.15 6.27
CA LEU A 177 10.80 -10.73 6.55
C LEU A 177 9.48 -10.13 7.03
N PHE A 178 8.33 -10.68 6.69
CA PHE A 178 7.04 -10.10 7.01
C PHE A 178 6.18 -11.11 7.76
N SER A 179 5.81 -10.78 8.99
CA SER A 179 4.83 -11.55 9.76
C SER A 179 3.40 -11.37 9.24
N HIS A 180 3.11 -10.20 8.65
CA HIS A 180 1.78 -9.80 8.21
C HIS A 180 1.82 -9.16 6.82
N VAL A 181 0.74 -9.34 6.06
CA VAL A 181 0.44 -8.61 4.83
C VAL A 181 -0.98 -8.07 4.92
N ALA A 182 -1.17 -6.81 4.58
CA ALA A 182 -2.49 -6.21 4.42
C ALA A 182 -2.66 -5.69 3.00
N ALA A 183 -3.71 -6.14 2.31
CA ALA A 183 -3.96 -5.78 0.92
C ALA A 183 -5.41 -5.30 0.75
N GLY A 184 -5.55 -4.00 0.46
CA GLY A 184 -6.83 -3.33 0.22
C GLY A 184 -7.10 -3.25 -1.27
N SER A 185 -8.27 -3.70 -1.71
CA SER A 185 -8.69 -3.72 -3.11
C SER A 185 -7.58 -4.16 -4.07
N PRO A 186 -6.83 -5.25 -3.78
CA PRO A 186 -5.59 -5.57 -4.49
C PRO A 186 -5.88 -5.83 -5.96
N SER A 187 -5.09 -5.33 -6.90
CA SER A 187 -5.36 -5.50 -8.34
C SER A 187 -5.02 -6.91 -8.86
N LEU A 188 -5.66 -7.96 -8.33
CA LEU A 188 -5.41 -9.37 -8.66
C LEU A 188 -5.58 -9.73 -10.16
N TRP A 189 -6.25 -8.88 -10.93
CA TRP A 189 -6.46 -9.06 -12.37
C TRP A 189 -5.18 -8.83 -13.19
N THR A 190 -4.14 -8.23 -12.60
CA THR A 190 -2.88 -7.94 -13.32
C THR A 190 -2.04 -9.19 -13.59
N ASP A 191 -2.03 -10.15 -12.65
CA ASP A 191 -1.35 -11.44 -12.82
C ASP A 191 -2.08 -12.54 -12.03
N PRO A 192 -3.15 -13.13 -12.58
CA PRO A 192 -3.91 -14.16 -11.89
C PRO A 192 -3.08 -15.40 -11.52
N SER A 193 -2.00 -15.68 -12.27
CA SER A 193 -1.16 -16.84 -12.06
C SER A 193 -0.30 -16.71 -10.80
N ALA A 194 0.24 -15.51 -10.53
CA ALA A 194 0.99 -15.22 -9.32
C ALA A 194 0.13 -15.41 -8.06
N PHE A 195 -1.12 -14.95 -8.07
CA PHE A 195 -2.00 -15.07 -6.90
C PHE A 195 -2.52 -16.50 -6.69
N ALA A 196 -2.75 -17.25 -7.77
CA ALA A 196 -3.10 -18.67 -7.69
C ALA A 196 -1.95 -19.54 -7.13
N ALA A 197 -0.71 -19.06 -7.16
CA ALA A 197 0.46 -19.74 -6.61
C ALA A 197 0.64 -19.52 -5.10
N LEU A 198 -0.07 -18.58 -4.47
CA LEU A 198 0.09 -18.29 -3.04
C LEU A 198 -0.42 -19.43 -2.16
N ARG A 199 0.31 -19.76 -1.10
CA ARG A 199 0.01 -20.86 -0.17
C ARG A 199 0.03 -20.37 1.27
N PRO A 200 -1.07 -20.50 2.04
CA PRO A 200 -1.15 -19.95 3.38
C PRO A 200 -0.15 -20.58 4.36
N GLU A 201 0.22 -21.84 4.15
CA GLU A 201 1.10 -22.61 5.06
C GLU A 201 2.53 -22.06 5.12
N THR A 202 2.95 -21.36 4.07
CA THR A 202 4.30 -20.80 3.93
C THR A 202 4.29 -19.27 3.92
N GLY A 203 3.15 -18.65 4.19
CA GLY A 203 2.92 -17.23 4.00
C GLY A 203 2.78 -16.43 5.30
N PRO A 204 2.84 -15.09 5.20
CA PRO A 204 2.47 -14.20 6.28
C PRO A 204 0.98 -14.33 6.63
N ARG A 205 0.58 -13.81 7.79
CA ARG A 205 -0.85 -13.59 8.08
C ARG A 205 -1.40 -12.54 7.13
N VAL A 206 -2.58 -12.77 6.56
CA VAL A 206 -3.15 -11.90 5.53
C VAL A 206 -4.45 -11.23 5.97
N PHE A 207 -4.53 -9.92 5.76
CA PHE A 207 -5.78 -9.16 5.78
C PHE A 207 -6.14 -8.70 4.36
N LEU A 208 -7.33 -9.10 3.90
CA LEU A 208 -7.88 -8.70 2.61
C LEU A 208 -9.08 -7.78 2.85
N GLY A 209 -9.02 -6.58 2.28
CA GLY A 209 -10.10 -5.60 2.35
C GLY A 209 -10.58 -5.21 0.95
N ILE A 210 -11.85 -4.85 0.79
CA ILE A 210 -12.40 -4.29 -0.46
C ILE A 210 -13.52 -3.29 -0.16
N GLY A 211 -13.71 -2.27 -1.01
CA GLY A 211 -14.91 -1.44 -0.95
C GLY A 211 -16.13 -2.19 -1.48
N ALA A 212 -17.26 -2.14 -0.77
CA ALA A 212 -18.49 -2.83 -1.20
C ALA A 212 -18.96 -2.37 -2.61
N LEU A 213 -18.71 -1.11 -2.99
CA LEU A 213 -19.05 -0.55 -4.30
C LEU A 213 -18.03 -0.91 -5.40
N GLU A 214 -17.09 -1.82 -5.13
CA GLU A 214 -16.27 -2.45 -6.17
C GLU A 214 -16.94 -3.69 -6.78
N ARG A 215 -18.04 -4.15 -6.17
CA ARG A 215 -18.95 -5.13 -6.74
C ARG A 215 -19.82 -4.47 -7.82
N PRO A 216 -19.84 -4.98 -9.06
CA PRO A 216 -20.63 -4.38 -10.15
C PRO A 216 -22.12 -4.23 -9.79
N GLU A 217 -22.70 -5.23 -9.13
CA GLU A 217 -24.08 -5.24 -8.69
C GLU A 217 -24.37 -4.14 -7.64
N ALA A 218 -23.48 -3.97 -6.65
CA ALA A 218 -23.63 -2.96 -5.62
C ALA A 218 -23.44 -1.54 -6.20
N ALA A 219 -22.46 -1.37 -7.09
CA ALA A 219 -22.23 -0.13 -7.82
C ALA A 219 -23.44 0.28 -8.67
N ALA A 220 -24.06 -0.68 -9.36
CA ALA A 220 -25.26 -0.43 -10.16
C ALA A 220 -26.45 -0.01 -9.28
N VAL A 221 -26.69 -0.68 -8.15
CA VAL A 221 -27.74 -0.31 -7.18
C VAL A 221 -27.48 1.08 -6.58
N ALA A 222 -26.22 1.44 -6.36
CA ALA A 222 -25.82 2.77 -5.88
C ALA A 222 -25.92 3.88 -6.95
N GLY A 223 -26.31 3.55 -8.19
CA GLY A 223 -26.49 4.51 -9.28
C GLY A 223 -25.19 4.99 -9.91
N GLU A 224 -24.11 4.20 -9.83
CA GLU A 224 -22.86 4.54 -10.52
C GLU A 224 -22.98 4.44 -12.05
N ALA A 225 -22.14 5.19 -12.76
CA ALA A 225 -22.14 5.25 -14.22
C ALA A 225 -21.97 3.86 -14.88
N PRO A 226 -22.74 3.52 -15.93
CA PRO A 226 -22.68 2.20 -16.58
C PRO A 226 -21.28 1.80 -17.05
N GLU A 227 -20.46 2.74 -17.52
CA GLU A 227 -19.09 2.48 -17.98
C GLU A 227 -18.17 2.07 -16.82
N ARG A 228 -18.43 2.60 -15.62
CA ARG A 228 -17.73 2.21 -14.40
C ARG A 228 -18.15 0.81 -13.97
N VAL A 229 -19.46 0.52 -13.98
CA VAL A 229 -19.98 -0.83 -13.67
C VAL A 229 -19.42 -1.88 -14.63
N ALA A 230 -19.40 -1.60 -15.93
CA ALA A 230 -18.83 -2.50 -16.94
C ALA A 230 -17.33 -2.77 -16.70
N ARG A 231 -16.57 -1.74 -16.27
CA ARG A 231 -15.15 -1.89 -15.94
C ARG A 231 -14.92 -2.74 -14.69
N LEU A 232 -15.76 -2.58 -13.67
CA LEU A 232 -15.73 -3.42 -12.46
C LEU A 232 -15.99 -4.88 -12.85
N ALA A 233 -17.01 -5.12 -13.67
CA ALA A 233 -17.35 -6.46 -14.14
C ALA A 233 -16.22 -7.11 -14.97
N ALA A 234 -15.59 -6.34 -15.85
CA ALA A 234 -14.48 -6.83 -16.67
C ALA A 234 -13.24 -7.21 -15.86
N ARG A 235 -12.95 -6.46 -14.78
CA ARG A 235 -11.82 -6.75 -13.87
C ARG A 235 -12.15 -7.90 -12.91
N ASP A 236 -13.42 -8.01 -12.53
CA ASP A 236 -13.95 -8.95 -11.52
C ASP A 236 -13.09 -8.96 -10.24
N MET A 237 -12.85 -7.77 -9.66
CA MET A 237 -11.96 -7.70 -8.51
C MET A 237 -12.56 -8.31 -7.25
N ALA A 238 -13.86 -8.09 -7.03
CA ALA A 238 -14.55 -8.70 -5.90
C ALA A 238 -14.51 -10.24 -5.97
N GLY A 239 -14.84 -10.84 -7.12
CA GLY A 239 -14.79 -12.30 -7.29
C GLY A 239 -13.39 -12.87 -7.11
N ARG A 240 -12.36 -12.19 -7.64
CA ARG A 240 -10.94 -12.58 -7.44
C ARG A 240 -10.51 -12.48 -5.98
N ALA A 241 -10.89 -11.42 -5.28
CA ALA A 241 -10.56 -11.22 -3.87
C ALA A 241 -11.23 -12.29 -2.99
N GLU A 242 -12.49 -12.64 -3.27
CA GLU A 242 -13.17 -13.74 -2.59
C GLU A 242 -12.50 -15.09 -2.84
N ALA A 243 -12.11 -15.37 -4.09
CA ALA A 243 -11.43 -16.61 -4.43
C ALA A 243 -10.09 -16.72 -3.70
N LEU A 244 -9.32 -15.64 -3.64
CA LEU A 244 -8.06 -15.60 -2.90
C LEU A 244 -8.30 -15.74 -1.39
N ALA A 245 -9.31 -15.07 -0.82
CA ALA A 245 -9.65 -15.19 0.59
C ALA A 245 -9.97 -16.65 0.97
N ARG A 246 -10.77 -17.34 0.14
CA ARG A 246 -11.04 -18.78 0.31
C ARG A 246 -9.77 -19.63 0.19
N GLN A 247 -8.91 -19.35 -0.78
CA GLN A 247 -7.64 -20.07 -0.98
C GLN A 247 -6.71 -19.92 0.23
N LEU A 248 -6.65 -18.74 0.83
CA LEU A 248 -5.79 -18.44 1.98
C LEU A 248 -6.43 -18.78 3.33
N GLY A 249 -7.70 -19.18 3.36
CA GLY A 249 -8.43 -19.45 4.59
C GLY A 249 -8.66 -18.21 5.46
N VAL A 250 -8.79 -17.02 4.84
CA VAL A 250 -9.02 -15.73 5.53
C VAL A 250 -10.37 -15.14 5.15
N ALA A 251 -10.88 -14.23 5.96
CA ALA A 251 -12.06 -13.45 5.63
C ALA A 251 -11.72 -12.33 4.62
N LEU A 252 -12.62 -12.06 3.69
CA LEU A 252 -12.62 -10.83 2.90
C LEU A 252 -13.43 -9.79 3.65
N HIS A 253 -12.79 -8.70 4.09
CA HIS A 253 -13.47 -7.61 4.77
C HIS A 253 -14.02 -6.60 3.76
N GLU A 254 -15.34 -6.42 3.75
CA GLU A 254 -16.00 -5.43 2.90
C GLU A 254 -16.29 -4.14 3.66
N PHE A 255 -15.87 -2.99 3.11
CA PHE A 255 -16.15 -1.67 3.65
C PHE A 255 -17.47 -1.13 3.07
N PRO A 256 -18.56 -1.05 3.86
CA PRO A 256 -19.87 -0.66 3.34
C PRO A 256 -19.88 0.77 2.80
N GLY A 257 -20.55 0.97 1.67
CA GLY A 257 -20.67 2.28 1.02
C GLY A 257 -19.37 2.83 0.43
N GLN A 258 -18.27 2.10 0.50
CA GLN A 258 -16.99 2.54 -0.05
C GLN A 258 -16.76 1.99 -1.45
N GLY A 259 -16.30 2.86 -2.36
CA GLY A 259 -15.68 2.45 -3.62
C GLY A 259 -14.16 2.29 -3.50
N HIS A 260 -13.49 2.05 -4.63
CA HIS A 260 -12.04 1.78 -4.66
C HIS A 260 -11.21 2.80 -3.87
N GLY A 261 -11.31 4.09 -4.17
CA GLY A 261 -10.56 5.13 -3.45
C GLY A 261 -11.08 5.39 -2.03
N GLY A 262 -12.40 5.39 -1.83
CA GLY A 262 -13.01 5.63 -0.52
C GLY A 262 -12.64 4.57 0.53
N SER A 263 -12.38 3.34 0.08
CA SER A 263 -11.98 2.23 0.96
C SER A 263 -10.58 2.39 1.57
N VAL A 264 -9.71 3.26 1.03
CA VAL A 264 -8.32 3.40 1.49
C VAL A 264 -8.25 3.75 2.98
N ALA A 265 -8.91 4.82 3.42
CA ALA A 265 -8.85 5.26 4.80
C ALA A 265 -9.35 4.20 5.82
N PRO A 266 -10.56 3.61 5.67
CA PRO A 266 -11.02 2.57 6.59
C PRO A 266 -10.17 1.29 6.51
N PHE A 267 -9.62 0.94 5.33
CA PHE A 267 -8.68 -0.15 5.19
C PHE A 267 -7.40 0.06 6.01
N LEU A 268 -6.79 1.24 5.93
CA LEU A 268 -5.57 1.56 6.68
C LEU A 268 -5.79 1.50 8.20
N ALA A 269 -6.94 2.01 8.67
CA ALA A 269 -7.32 1.92 10.08
C ALA A 269 -7.55 0.46 10.53
N ALA A 270 -8.21 -0.36 9.71
CA ALA A 270 -8.43 -1.77 10.00
C ALA A 270 -7.13 -2.58 10.03
N ALA A 271 -6.19 -2.28 9.13
CA ALA A 271 -4.88 -2.94 9.06
C ALA A 271 -4.02 -2.70 10.32
N LEU A 272 -4.13 -1.53 10.96
CA LEU A 272 -3.48 -1.27 12.25
C LEU A 272 -3.99 -2.21 13.35
N THR A 273 -5.31 -2.43 13.40
CA THR A 273 -5.90 -3.39 14.35
C THR A 273 -5.48 -4.82 14.03
N PHE A 274 -5.46 -5.17 12.73
CA PHE A 274 -5.04 -6.49 12.27
C PHE A 274 -3.61 -6.82 12.70
N LEU A 275 -2.69 -5.86 12.60
CA LEU A 275 -1.29 -6.04 12.97
C LEU A 275 -1.15 -6.65 14.36
N TRP A 276 -1.89 -6.12 15.34
CA TRP A 276 -1.74 -6.48 16.76
C TRP A 276 -2.66 -7.61 17.22
N GLN A 277 -3.83 -7.77 16.60
CA GLN A 277 -4.76 -8.86 16.97
C GLN A 277 -4.49 -10.15 16.20
N GLY A 278 -3.88 -10.07 15.02
CA GLY A 278 -3.51 -11.22 14.20
C GLY A 278 -4.69 -11.97 13.56
N SER A 279 -5.92 -11.52 13.77
CA SER A 279 -7.14 -12.03 13.15
C SER A 279 -8.16 -10.90 12.98
N TRP A 280 -9.03 -11.05 11.98
CA TRP A 280 -10.17 -10.18 11.67
C TRP A 280 -11.40 -11.04 11.43
#